data_AF-A0A661XHV0-F1
#
_entry.id   AF-A0A661XHV0-F1
#
_cell.length_a   1.000
_cell.length_b   1.000
_cell.length_c   1.000
_cell.angle_alpha   90.00
_cell.angle_beta   90.00
_cell.angle_gamma   90.00
#
_symmetry.space_group_name_H-M   'P 1'
#
loop_
_entity.id
_entity.type
_entity.pdbx_description
1 polymer ?
#
loop_
_entity_poly.entity_id
_entity_poly.type
_entity_poly.pdbx_seq_one_letter_code
_entity_poly.pdbx_strand_id
1 'polypeptide(L)'
;MNNGLLETVGGEIVVTANAIKKSNFTWDIGINFSKWKTTVESLPEGVPNQYLDGFTGTGIYNIAPEEREDGSIIVYEYGQIRGGAFQRVNTDNGSFDASQPYNSQGALVINDDPTSSGYGFPLADPNLRVIGNPNPDFLVGISNTFGWKGLSLSFLFDIREGGDIWNGTKGALSFFGRTELTENRGTISVFEGVNASDGGANSIAVELDQQWYQGNGGGFGSVDEHFVEDGSFRRLRYLTLSYDFARIMKTSSLSHFTISFTGRNLLLSTPYTGFDPELSLVGSSSNGQGLDYFQQPNVKSYAFGINIGF
;
A
#
# COMPACT_ATOMS: atom_id res chain seq x y z
N MET A 1 -30.30 6.85 -2.40
CA MET A 1 -30.16 5.81 -3.45
C MET A 1 -29.51 4.60 -2.82
N ASN A 2 -29.86 3.40 -3.26
CA ASN A 2 -29.11 2.20 -2.90
C ASN A 2 -27.86 2.17 -3.79
N ASN A 3 -26.66 2.09 -3.20
CA ASN A 3 -25.40 2.39 -3.88
C ASN A 3 -24.63 1.13 -4.32
N GLY A 4 -25.30 -0.01 -4.43
CA GLY A 4 -24.70 -1.30 -4.80
C GLY A 4 -24.81 -2.35 -3.70
N LEU A 5 -24.31 -3.55 -3.99
CA LEU A 5 -24.21 -4.67 -3.06
C LEU A 5 -22.73 -4.96 -2.80
N LEU A 6 -22.36 -5.04 -1.52
CA LEU A 6 -21.05 -5.48 -1.07
C LEU A 6 -21.19 -6.78 -0.28
N GLU A 7 -20.28 -7.72 -0.49
CA GLU A 7 -20.12 -8.91 0.36
C GLU A 7 -18.81 -8.80 1.13
N THR A 8 -18.79 -9.27 2.39
CA THR A 8 -17.55 -9.35 3.18
C THR A 8 -17.43 -10.73 3.78
N VAL A 9 -16.32 -11.40 3.47
CA VAL A 9 -15.97 -12.70 4.04
C VAL A 9 -14.62 -12.57 4.73
N GLY A 10 -14.52 -12.99 5.99
CA GLY A 10 -13.30 -12.88 6.75
C GLY A 10 -13.29 -13.76 7.99
N GLY A 11 -12.13 -13.81 8.64
CA GLY A 11 -11.90 -14.55 9.85
C GLY A 11 -10.83 -13.89 10.71
N GLU A 12 -10.97 -14.07 12.01
CA GLU A 12 -10.06 -13.54 13.01
C GLU A 12 -9.63 -14.66 13.97
N ILE A 13 -8.36 -14.65 14.34
CA ILE A 13 -7.79 -15.58 15.32
C ILE A 13 -7.11 -14.76 16.39
N VAL A 14 -7.48 -14.98 17.64
CA VAL A 14 -6.83 -14.39 18.80
C VAL A 14 -6.30 -15.49 19.70
N VAL A 15 -5.00 -15.47 19.95
CA VAL A 15 -4.33 -16.37 20.87
C VAL A 15 -3.68 -15.55 21.96
N THR A 16 -3.98 -15.87 23.21
CA THR A 16 -3.28 -15.29 24.36
C THR A 16 -2.76 -16.41 25.24
N ALA A 17 -1.54 -16.25 25.73
CA ALA A 17 -0.90 -17.26 26.58
C ALA A 17 -0.01 -16.62 27.64
N ASN A 18 -0.10 -17.16 28.86
CA ASN A 18 0.93 -17.02 29.88
C ASN A 18 2.01 -18.08 29.59
N ALA A 19 2.87 -17.83 28.61
CA ALA A 19 3.85 -18.79 28.12
C ALA A 19 4.78 -19.30 29.23
N ILE A 20 5.15 -18.43 30.19
CA ILE A 20 5.90 -18.83 31.39
C ILE A 20 5.31 -18.13 32.61
N LYS A 21 5.05 -18.91 33.68
CA LYS A 21 4.63 -18.39 34.99
C LYS A 21 5.46 -19.03 36.10
N LYS A 22 6.45 -18.30 36.59
CA LYS A 22 7.30 -18.66 37.74
C LYS A 22 7.22 -17.56 38.80
N SER A 23 7.64 -17.86 40.03
CA SER A 23 7.60 -16.92 41.16
C SER A 23 8.32 -15.59 40.90
N ASN A 24 9.38 -15.61 40.08
CA ASN A 24 10.22 -14.45 39.81
C ASN A 24 10.21 -14.00 38.35
N PHE A 25 9.58 -14.76 37.45
CA PHE A 25 9.61 -14.50 36.02
C PHE A 25 8.26 -14.84 35.38
N THR A 26 7.74 -13.93 34.58
CA THR A 26 6.54 -14.14 33.76
C THR A 26 6.82 -13.79 32.32
N TRP A 27 6.17 -14.49 31.40
CA TRP A 27 6.10 -14.13 29.99
C TRP A 27 4.67 -14.33 29.51
N ASP A 28 4.08 -13.22 29.07
CA ASP A 28 2.78 -13.16 28.44
C ASP A 28 2.96 -12.83 26.95
N ILE A 29 2.27 -13.57 26.10
CA ILE A 29 2.25 -13.37 24.66
C ILE A 29 0.80 -13.29 24.17
N GLY A 30 0.53 -12.34 23.28
CA GLY A 30 -0.73 -12.21 22.56
C GLY A 30 -0.46 -12.13 21.06
N ILE A 31 -1.27 -12.84 20.28
CA ILE A 31 -1.26 -12.79 18.82
C ILE A 31 -2.70 -12.54 18.37
N ASN A 32 -2.89 -11.51 17.56
CA ASN A 32 -4.12 -11.31 16.79
C ASN A 32 -3.78 -11.41 15.31
N PHE A 33 -4.59 -12.17 14.58
CA PHE A 33 -4.54 -12.30 13.13
C PHE A 33 -5.93 -11.96 12.59
N SER A 34 -6.01 -11.11 11.58
CA SER A 34 -7.25 -10.82 10.87
C SER A 34 -7.02 -10.89 9.38
N LYS A 35 -7.94 -11.54 8.67
CA LYS A 35 -8.02 -11.54 7.21
C LYS A 35 -9.47 -11.37 6.81
N TRP A 36 -9.74 -10.44 5.91
CA TRP A 36 -11.05 -10.26 5.33
C TRP A 36 -10.90 -9.86 3.87
N LYS A 37 -11.97 -10.05 3.13
CA LYS A 37 -12.13 -9.62 1.75
C LYS A 37 -13.51 -9.05 1.60
N THR A 38 -13.59 -7.80 1.12
CA THR A 38 -14.86 -7.15 0.79
C THR A 38 -14.93 -6.99 -0.72
N THR A 39 -15.95 -7.54 -1.36
CA THR A 39 -16.15 -7.52 -2.82
C THR A 39 -17.33 -6.65 -3.22
N VAL A 40 -17.25 -6.05 -4.41
CA VAL A 40 -18.34 -5.30 -5.03
C VAL A 40 -19.16 -6.24 -5.92
N GLU A 41 -20.27 -6.74 -5.39
CA GLU A 41 -21.13 -7.72 -6.08
C GLU A 41 -21.99 -7.08 -7.17
N SER A 42 -22.40 -5.82 -6.97
CA SER A 42 -23.09 -5.05 -8.01
C SER A 42 -23.06 -3.56 -7.71
N LEU A 43 -23.13 -2.74 -8.77
CA LEU A 43 -23.47 -1.33 -8.71
C LEU A 43 -24.82 -1.10 -9.42
N PRO A 44 -25.47 0.06 -9.23
CA PRO A 44 -26.70 0.38 -9.97
C PRO A 44 -26.54 0.22 -11.48
N GLU A 45 -27.61 -0.16 -12.16
CA GLU A 45 -27.60 -0.35 -13.62
C GLU A 45 -27.07 0.89 -14.35
N GLY A 46 -26.14 0.68 -15.29
CA GLY A 46 -25.49 1.76 -16.03
C GLY A 46 -24.38 2.51 -15.27
N VAL A 47 -24.02 2.08 -14.05
CA VAL A 47 -22.92 2.67 -13.25
C VAL A 47 -21.72 1.72 -13.26
N PRO A 48 -20.72 1.93 -14.14
CA PRO A 48 -19.56 1.03 -14.24
C PRO A 48 -18.60 1.16 -13.05
N ASN A 49 -18.60 2.30 -12.37
CA ASN A 49 -17.79 2.54 -11.18
C ASN A 49 -18.39 3.65 -10.32
N GLN A 50 -17.99 3.66 -9.05
CA GLN A 50 -18.36 4.68 -8.07
C GLN A 50 -17.08 5.25 -7.47
N TYR A 51 -16.86 6.55 -7.66
CA TYR A 51 -15.77 7.28 -7.03
C TYR A 51 -15.96 7.34 -5.51
N LEU A 52 -14.91 6.99 -4.76
CA LEU A 52 -14.87 7.07 -3.31
C LEU A 52 -14.09 8.31 -2.85
N ASP A 53 -12.85 8.48 -3.32
CA ASP A 53 -12.01 9.64 -2.98
C ASP A 53 -10.71 9.68 -3.81
N GLY A 54 -9.89 10.72 -3.66
CA GLY A 54 -8.60 10.88 -4.34
C GLY A 54 -8.52 12.06 -5.32
N PHE A 55 -7.79 11.86 -6.42
CA PHE A 55 -7.64 12.85 -7.49
C PHE A 55 -8.44 12.45 -8.73
N THR A 56 -8.58 13.39 -9.67
CA THR A 56 -9.25 13.14 -10.96
C THR A 56 -8.47 12.20 -11.86
N GLY A 57 -7.14 12.11 -11.70
CA GLY A 57 -6.28 11.18 -12.45
C GLY A 57 -6.23 9.83 -11.77
N THR A 58 -5.56 9.75 -10.62
CA THR A 58 -5.57 8.58 -9.75
C THR A 58 -6.49 8.76 -8.55
N GLY A 59 -7.43 7.84 -8.38
CA GLY A 59 -8.39 7.86 -7.28
C GLY A 59 -8.82 6.46 -6.86
N ILE A 60 -9.66 6.40 -5.84
CA ILE A 60 -10.20 5.16 -5.29
C ILE A 60 -11.64 4.99 -5.75
N TYR A 61 -11.96 3.81 -6.30
CA TYR A 61 -13.25 3.52 -6.89
C TYR A 61 -13.75 2.14 -6.48
N ASN A 62 -15.06 2.01 -6.28
CA ASN A 62 -15.71 0.71 -6.44
C ASN A 62 -15.92 0.47 -7.94
N ILE A 63 -15.64 -0.74 -8.39
CA ILE A 63 -15.77 -1.15 -9.80
C ILE A 63 -16.88 -2.19 -9.89
N ALA A 64 -17.80 -2.04 -10.84
CA ALA A 64 -18.80 -3.07 -11.11
C ALA A 64 -18.12 -4.35 -11.62
N PRO A 65 -18.69 -5.54 -11.41
CA PRO A 65 -18.18 -6.75 -12.02
C PRO A 65 -18.09 -6.63 -13.55
N GLU A 66 -17.00 -7.12 -14.13
CA GLU A 66 -16.72 -7.05 -15.57
C GLU A 66 -16.72 -8.46 -16.17
N GLU A 67 -17.39 -8.66 -17.29
CA GLU A 67 -17.38 -9.93 -18.03
C GLU A 67 -16.23 -9.92 -19.06
N ARG A 68 -15.43 -10.99 -19.08
CA ARG A 68 -14.39 -11.23 -20.08
C ARG A 68 -14.98 -11.84 -21.35
N GLU A 69 -14.20 -11.83 -22.43
CA GLU A 69 -14.58 -12.45 -23.71
C GLU A 69 -14.92 -13.95 -23.58
N ASP A 70 -14.30 -14.66 -22.63
CA ASP A 70 -14.55 -16.08 -22.33
C ASP A 70 -15.81 -16.33 -21.47
N GLY A 71 -16.55 -15.27 -21.10
CA GLY A 71 -17.72 -15.31 -20.24
C GLY A 71 -17.42 -15.39 -18.75
N SER A 72 -16.15 -15.34 -18.33
CA SER A 72 -15.78 -15.26 -16.91
C SER A 72 -16.03 -13.87 -16.34
N ILE A 73 -16.48 -13.79 -15.09
CA ILE A 73 -16.74 -12.51 -14.40
C ILE A 73 -15.56 -12.18 -13.49
N ILE A 74 -15.05 -10.97 -13.63
CA ILE A 74 -14.09 -10.34 -12.72
C ILE A 74 -14.89 -9.62 -11.64
N VAL A 75 -14.66 -9.99 -10.39
CA VAL A 75 -15.20 -9.28 -9.23
C VAL A 75 -14.06 -8.57 -8.53
N TYR A 76 -14.22 -7.26 -8.33
CA TYR A 76 -13.23 -6.42 -7.69
C TYR A 76 -13.48 -6.30 -6.19
N GLU A 77 -12.39 -6.15 -5.43
CA GLU A 77 -12.49 -5.78 -4.03
C GLU A 77 -12.95 -4.33 -3.88
N TYR A 78 -13.53 -4.01 -2.73
CA TYR A 78 -13.95 -2.67 -2.39
C TYR A 78 -12.79 -1.68 -2.47
N GLY A 79 -13.02 -0.52 -3.10
CA GLY A 79 -12.07 0.59 -3.15
C GLY A 79 -10.75 0.25 -3.86
N GLN A 80 -10.79 0.04 -5.17
CA GLN A 80 -9.61 -0.17 -6.01
C GLN A 80 -8.91 1.15 -6.35
N ILE A 81 -7.58 1.13 -6.49
CA ILE A 81 -6.82 2.24 -7.05
C ILE A 81 -7.02 2.22 -8.56
N ARG A 82 -7.62 3.29 -9.10
CA ARG A 82 -7.85 3.47 -10.53
C ARG A 82 -7.08 4.70 -11.01
N GLY A 83 -6.31 4.55 -12.07
CA GLY A 83 -5.45 5.62 -12.61
C GLY A 83 -4.98 5.35 -14.03
N GLY A 84 -4.08 6.20 -14.52
CA GLY A 84 -3.48 6.05 -15.83
C GLY A 84 -2.60 4.80 -15.92
N ALA A 85 -2.67 4.08 -17.04
CA ALA A 85 -1.90 2.86 -17.29
C ALA A 85 -1.27 2.89 -18.69
N PHE A 86 -0.21 2.11 -18.90
CA PHE A 86 0.26 1.83 -20.26
C PHE A 86 -0.69 0.85 -20.97
N GLN A 87 -0.72 0.90 -22.29
CA GLN A 87 -1.36 -0.15 -23.08
C GLN A 87 -0.59 -1.45 -22.90
N ARG A 88 -1.34 -2.52 -22.61
CA ARG A 88 -0.82 -3.87 -22.49
C ARG A 88 -1.68 -4.82 -23.29
N VAL A 89 -1.06 -5.83 -23.88
CA VAL A 89 -1.77 -6.90 -24.58
C VAL A 89 -2.80 -7.53 -23.64
N ASN A 90 -4.07 -7.40 -24.00
CA ASN A 90 -5.21 -7.87 -23.20
C ASN A 90 -6.23 -8.68 -24.00
N THR A 91 -5.86 -9.08 -25.22
CA THR A 91 -6.66 -9.94 -26.09
C THR A 91 -5.89 -11.21 -26.46
N ASP A 92 -6.61 -12.30 -26.74
CA ASP A 92 -6.02 -13.60 -27.08
C ASP A 92 -5.21 -13.59 -28.40
N ASN A 93 -5.52 -12.66 -29.29
CA ASN A 93 -4.79 -12.47 -30.55
C ASN A 93 -3.48 -11.67 -30.39
N GLY A 94 -3.08 -11.31 -29.16
CA GLY A 94 -1.81 -10.64 -28.89
C GLY A 94 -1.82 -9.12 -29.08
N SER A 95 -2.99 -8.47 -29.10
CA SER A 95 -3.13 -7.01 -29.26
C SER A 95 -3.67 -6.32 -28.00
N PHE A 96 -3.73 -4.99 -28.06
CA PHE A 96 -4.46 -4.18 -27.09
C PHE A 96 -5.84 -3.80 -27.63
N ASP A 97 -6.87 -3.96 -26.81
CA ASP A 97 -8.22 -3.46 -27.03
C ASP A 97 -8.70 -2.68 -25.79
N ALA A 98 -9.00 -1.40 -26.00
CA ALA A 98 -9.45 -0.50 -24.94
C ALA A 98 -10.81 -0.90 -24.31
N SER A 99 -11.61 -1.70 -25.03
CA SER A 99 -12.91 -2.20 -24.55
C SER A 99 -12.79 -3.44 -23.66
N GLN A 100 -11.66 -4.14 -23.72
CA GLN A 100 -11.41 -5.31 -22.90
C GLN A 100 -10.90 -4.92 -21.50
N PRO A 101 -11.09 -5.78 -20.49
CA PRO A 101 -10.50 -5.59 -19.16
C PRO A 101 -8.99 -5.39 -19.23
N TYR A 102 -8.44 -4.67 -18.26
CA TYR A 102 -7.00 -4.43 -18.22
C TYR A 102 -6.23 -5.70 -17.85
N ASN A 103 -5.07 -5.91 -18.47
CA ASN A 103 -4.17 -7.02 -18.18
C ASN A 103 -2.80 -6.48 -17.76
N SER A 104 -2.57 -6.31 -16.45
CA SER A 104 -1.31 -5.79 -15.93
C SER A 104 -0.12 -6.73 -16.17
N GLN A 105 -0.36 -8.00 -16.50
CA GLN A 105 0.66 -8.99 -16.88
C GLN A 105 0.92 -9.04 -18.40
N GLY A 106 0.14 -8.31 -19.20
CA GLY A 106 0.31 -8.25 -20.64
C GLY A 106 1.61 -7.54 -21.04
N ALA A 107 2.15 -7.91 -22.21
CA ALA A 107 3.28 -7.21 -22.80
C ALA A 107 2.91 -5.74 -23.08
N LEU A 108 3.82 -4.80 -22.82
CA LEU A 108 3.61 -3.39 -23.16
C LEU A 108 3.43 -3.23 -24.67
N VAL A 109 2.53 -2.33 -25.08
CA VAL A 109 2.39 -1.93 -26.47
C VAL A 109 3.21 -0.68 -26.74
N ILE A 110 4.15 -0.79 -27.67
CA ILE A 110 5.14 0.24 -28.00
C ILE A 110 4.69 0.98 -29.26
N ASN A 111 4.80 2.31 -29.22
CA ASN A 111 4.56 3.15 -30.37
C ASN A 111 5.68 2.99 -31.41
N ASP A 112 5.39 2.33 -32.52
CA ASP A 112 6.34 2.09 -33.61
C ASP A 112 6.11 2.98 -34.85
N ASP A 113 5.32 4.05 -34.73
CA ASP A 113 5.18 5.07 -35.77
C ASP A 113 6.38 6.04 -35.76
N PRO A 114 7.27 6.01 -36.78
CA PRO A 114 8.47 6.84 -36.83
C PRO A 114 8.19 8.34 -36.99
N THR A 115 6.93 8.73 -37.27
CA THR A 115 6.51 10.13 -37.37
C THR A 115 5.99 10.69 -36.04
N SER A 116 5.76 9.82 -35.05
CA SER A 116 5.24 10.19 -33.74
C SER A 116 6.34 10.71 -32.82
N SER A 117 6.03 11.72 -31.99
CA SER A 117 6.92 12.19 -30.94
C SER A 117 7.15 11.17 -29.82
N GLY A 118 6.33 10.12 -29.75
CA GLY A 118 6.46 9.01 -28.81
C GLY A 118 7.09 7.75 -29.42
N TYR A 119 7.72 7.83 -30.59
CA TYR A 119 8.33 6.67 -31.25
C TYR A 119 9.29 5.92 -30.32
N GLY A 120 9.07 4.61 -30.16
CA GLY A 120 9.82 3.69 -29.31
C GLY A 120 9.47 3.72 -27.81
N PHE A 121 8.53 4.57 -27.38
CA PHE A 121 8.00 4.58 -26.01
C PHE A 121 6.69 3.79 -25.89
N PRO A 122 6.35 3.27 -24.69
CA PRO A 122 5.06 2.63 -24.45
C PRO A 122 3.90 3.62 -24.62
N LEU A 123 2.82 3.15 -25.24
CA LEU A 123 1.58 3.91 -25.41
C LEU A 123 0.81 3.98 -24.09
N ALA A 124 0.16 5.11 -23.82
CA ALA A 124 -0.78 5.24 -22.71
C ALA A 124 -2.15 4.65 -23.10
N ASP A 125 -2.80 3.97 -22.17
CA ASP A 125 -4.17 3.52 -22.33
C ASP A 125 -5.10 4.75 -22.36
N PRO A 126 -6.02 4.87 -23.34
CA PRO A 126 -6.99 5.97 -23.37
C PRO A 126 -7.97 5.95 -22.18
N ASN A 127 -8.12 4.82 -21.49
CA ASN A 127 -9.02 4.62 -20.37
C ASN A 127 -8.24 4.48 -19.05
N LEU A 128 -8.77 5.06 -17.96
CA LEU A 128 -8.25 4.77 -16.62
C LEU A 128 -8.55 3.31 -16.25
N ARG A 129 -7.54 2.62 -15.74
CA ARG A 129 -7.61 1.19 -15.39
C ARG A 129 -7.44 0.99 -13.89
N VAL A 130 -7.86 -0.18 -13.42
CA VAL A 130 -7.50 -0.64 -12.07
C VAL A 130 -6.01 -0.95 -12.08
N ILE A 131 -5.25 -0.20 -11.30
CA ILE A 131 -3.78 -0.25 -11.25
C ILE A 131 -3.25 -0.75 -9.90
N GLY A 132 -4.12 -0.94 -8.90
CA GLY A 132 -3.75 -1.52 -7.61
C GLY A 132 -4.95 -1.80 -6.71
N ASN A 133 -4.73 -2.64 -5.70
CA ASN A 133 -5.71 -2.98 -4.66
C ASN A 133 -5.16 -2.60 -3.28
N PRO A 134 -5.69 -1.59 -2.58
CA PRO A 134 -5.13 -1.12 -1.31
C PRO A 134 -5.43 -2.02 -0.11
N ASN A 135 -6.28 -3.04 -0.29
CA ASN A 135 -6.69 -3.94 0.78
C ASN A 135 -5.55 -4.92 1.12
N PRO A 136 -5.19 -5.07 2.42
CA PRO A 136 -4.15 -6.00 2.82
C PRO A 136 -4.63 -7.46 2.70
N ASP A 137 -3.70 -8.37 2.43
CA ASP A 137 -3.98 -9.80 2.42
C ASP A 137 -4.29 -10.32 3.83
N PHE A 138 -3.62 -9.76 4.84
CA PHE A 138 -3.87 -10.01 6.26
C PHE A 138 -3.16 -8.99 7.16
N LEU A 139 -3.61 -8.93 8.41
CA LEU A 139 -3.00 -8.18 9.51
C LEU A 139 -2.58 -9.12 10.65
N VAL A 140 -1.45 -8.81 11.30
CA VAL A 140 -0.97 -9.52 12.49
C VAL A 140 -0.42 -8.54 13.52
N GLY A 141 -0.96 -8.59 14.74
CA GLY A 141 -0.36 -7.96 15.91
C GLY A 141 0.21 -8.98 16.90
N ILE A 142 1.45 -8.78 17.32
CA ILE A 142 2.15 -9.65 18.29
C ILE A 142 2.56 -8.81 19.50
N SER A 143 1.86 -8.99 20.61
CA SER A 143 2.18 -8.36 21.89
C SER A 143 2.99 -9.31 22.77
N ASN A 144 4.00 -8.77 23.46
CA ASN A 144 4.80 -9.52 24.42
C ASN A 144 4.98 -8.68 25.68
N THR A 145 4.90 -9.34 26.83
CA THR A 145 5.26 -8.75 28.13
C THR A 145 6.10 -9.73 28.93
N PHE A 146 7.31 -9.31 29.28
CA PHE A 146 8.24 -10.04 30.14
C PHE A 146 8.30 -9.37 31.50
N GLY A 147 8.06 -10.13 32.57
CA GLY A 147 8.19 -9.66 33.94
C GLY A 147 9.34 -10.35 34.65
N TRP A 148 10.18 -9.60 35.37
CA TRP A 148 11.24 -10.16 36.20
C TRP A 148 11.50 -9.32 37.46
N LYS A 149 11.17 -9.86 38.64
CA LYS A 149 11.46 -9.22 39.95
C LYS A 149 11.14 -7.71 40.04
N GLY A 150 10.03 -7.29 39.43
CA GLY A 150 9.55 -5.89 39.46
C GLY A 150 9.91 -5.10 38.20
N LEU A 151 10.82 -5.62 37.37
CA LEU A 151 11.07 -5.15 36.01
C LEU A 151 9.97 -5.68 35.09
N SER A 152 9.50 -4.85 34.16
CA SER A 152 8.61 -5.24 33.07
C SER A 152 9.12 -4.67 31.75
N LEU A 153 9.18 -5.51 30.72
CA LEU A 153 9.44 -5.13 29.33
C LEU A 153 8.24 -5.53 28.49
N SER A 154 7.58 -4.57 27.88
CA SER A 154 6.40 -4.79 27.03
C SER A 154 6.59 -4.18 25.65
N PHE A 155 6.21 -4.90 24.60
CA PHE A 155 6.29 -4.40 23.23
C PHE A 155 5.20 -4.98 22.32
N LEU A 156 4.94 -4.27 21.22
CA LEU A 156 3.99 -4.67 20.18
C LEU A 156 4.65 -4.57 18.81
N PHE A 157 4.71 -5.70 18.11
CA PHE A 157 4.95 -5.74 16.67
C PHE A 157 3.61 -5.75 15.94
N ASP A 158 3.53 -4.97 14.88
CA ASP A 158 2.37 -4.86 14.01
C ASP A 158 2.79 -5.09 12.57
N ILE A 159 2.04 -5.93 11.87
CA ILE A 159 2.36 -6.44 10.54
C ILE A 159 1.12 -6.26 9.67
N ARG A 160 1.31 -5.57 8.55
CA ARG A 160 0.36 -5.53 7.44
C ARG A 160 1.07 -6.19 6.26
N GLU A 161 0.48 -7.22 5.70
CA GLU A 161 1.02 -7.86 4.49
C GLU A 161 0.04 -7.63 3.34
N GLY A 162 0.57 -7.28 2.18
CA GLY A 162 -0.18 -6.93 0.98
C GLY A 162 -0.83 -5.56 1.05
N GLY A 163 -1.62 -5.30 0.01
CA GLY A 163 -2.21 -4.00 -0.27
C GLY A 163 -1.25 -3.08 -1.01
N ASP A 164 -1.79 -2.31 -1.93
CA ASP A 164 -1.05 -1.39 -2.79
C ASP A 164 -1.24 0.07 -2.35
N ILE A 165 -0.21 0.87 -2.60
CA ILE A 165 -0.21 2.31 -2.34
C ILE A 165 0.26 3.02 -3.60
N TRP A 166 -0.51 3.97 -4.08
CA TRP A 166 -0.06 4.90 -5.09
C TRP A 166 0.80 6.00 -4.48
N ASN A 167 2.09 5.99 -4.83
CA ASN A 167 3.12 6.92 -4.39
C ASN A 167 3.17 8.17 -5.30
N GLY A 168 2.11 8.97 -5.24
CA GLY A 168 2.03 10.23 -6.00
C GLY A 168 3.12 11.24 -5.61
N THR A 169 3.63 11.16 -4.37
CA THR A 169 4.81 11.93 -3.93
C THR A 169 6.04 11.63 -4.79
N LYS A 170 6.39 10.35 -4.97
CA LYS A 170 7.49 9.92 -5.84
C LYS A 170 7.24 10.28 -7.29
N GLY A 171 5.99 10.17 -7.75
CA GLY A 171 5.59 10.65 -9.08
C GLY A 171 5.92 12.13 -9.30
N ALA A 172 5.48 12.98 -8.38
CA ALA A 172 5.75 14.42 -8.43
C ALA A 172 7.25 14.73 -8.33
N LEU A 173 7.99 14.06 -7.44
CA LEU A 173 9.43 14.26 -7.31
C LEU A 173 10.21 13.77 -8.56
N SER A 174 9.75 12.72 -9.23
CA SER A 174 10.36 12.22 -10.47
C SER A 174 10.18 13.22 -11.60
N PHE A 175 9.02 13.86 -11.71
CA PHE A 175 8.81 14.96 -12.66
C PHE A 175 9.82 16.11 -12.47
N PHE A 176 10.16 16.43 -11.22
CA PHE A 176 11.15 17.46 -10.89
C PHE A 176 12.62 16.97 -10.93
N GLY A 177 12.89 15.71 -11.30
CA GLY A 177 14.25 15.17 -11.33
C GLY A 177 14.86 15.02 -9.94
N ARG A 178 14.06 14.62 -8.94
CA ARG A 178 14.44 14.55 -7.51
C ARG A 178 14.43 13.13 -6.95
N THR A 179 14.28 12.12 -7.80
CA THR A 179 14.25 10.70 -7.43
C THR A 179 15.36 9.93 -8.14
N GLU A 180 15.77 8.81 -7.56
CA GLU A 180 16.73 7.87 -8.16
C GLU A 180 16.29 7.39 -9.56
N LEU A 181 14.97 7.30 -9.80
CA LEU A 181 14.38 6.96 -11.10
C LEU A 181 14.84 7.87 -12.24
N THR A 182 15.28 9.08 -11.94
CA THR A 182 15.74 10.06 -12.95
C THR A 182 17.25 10.08 -13.15
N GLU A 183 18.02 9.27 -12.42
CA GLU A 183 19.49 9.23 -12.55
C GLU A 183 19.95 8.65 -13.89
N ASN A 184 19.16 7.77 -14.50
CA ASN A 184 19.40 7.21 -15.83
C ASN A 184 18.90 8.11 -16.97
N ARG A 185 18.54 9.37 -16.69
CA ARG A 185 18.20 10.32 -17.75
C ARG A 185 19.38 10.52 -18.71
N GLY A 186 19.11 10.46 -20.00
CA GLY A 186 20.10 10.50 -21.09
C GLY A 186 20.69 9.14 -21.46
N THR A 187 20.20 8.04 -20.86
CA THR A 187 20.57 6.69 -21.27
C THR A 187 19.67 6.19 -22.39
N ILE A 188 20.23 5.35 -23.27
CA ILE A 188 19.47 4.64 -24.29
C ILE A 188 18.87 3.38 -23.70
N SER A 189 17.56 3.20 -23.89
CA SER A 189 16.78 2.05 -23.42
C SER A 189 15.95 1.47 -24.56
N VAL A 190 15.65 0.17 -24.46
CA VAL A 190 14.65 -0.51 -25.28
C VAL A 190 13.60 -1.05 -24.32
N PHE A 191 12.36 -0.59 -24.44
CA PHE A 191 11.27 -1.10 -23.62
C PHE A 191 10.89 -2.50 -24.07
N GLU A 192 10.81 -3.45 -23.13
CA GLU A 192 10.29 -4.78 -23.40
C GLU A 192 8.79 -4.69 -23.70
N GLY A 193 8.38 -5.22 -24.85
CA GLY A 193 7.00 -5.10 -25.33
C GLY A 193 6.85 -5.53 -26.78
N VAL A 194 5.68 -5.27 -27.34
CA VAL A 194 5.32 -5.54 -28.73
C VAL A 194 5.01 -4.25 -29.47
N ASN A 195 5.31 -4.20 -30.76
CA ASN A 195 5.00 -3.06 -31.62
C ASN A 195 3.48 -2.95 -31.83
N ALA A 196 2.96 -1.72 -31.82
CA ALA A 196 1.54 -1.46 -32.00
C ALA A 196 1.01 -1.87 -33.39
N SER A 197 1.84 -1.76 -34.44
CA SER A 197 1.40 -2.04 -35.81
C SER A 197 1.23 -3.52 -36.15
N ASP A 198 2.08 -4.40 -35.60
CA ASP A 198 2.18 -5.81 -36.03
C ASP A 198 2.27 -6.84 -34.89
N GLY A 199 2.39 -6.40 -33.63
CA GLY A 199 2.56 -7.29 -32.47
C GLY A 199 3.92 -7.98 -32.38
N GLY A 200 4.87 -7.64 -33.26
CA GLY A 200 6.24 -8.14 -33.22
C GLY A 200 7.01 -7.59 -32.02
N ALA A 201 8.06 -8.29 -31.59
CA ALA A 201 8.88 -7.84 -30.46
C ALA A 201 9.54 -6.48 -30.73
N ASN A 202 9.45 -5.56 -29.77
CA ASN A 202 10.07 -4.24 -29.89
C ASN A 202 11.60 -4.34 -29.87
N SER A 203 12.25 -3.55 -30.73
CA SER A 203 13.70 -3.36 -30.77
C SER A 203 14.12 -1.89 -30.94
N ILE A 204 13.16 -0.96 -30.85
CA ILE A 204 13.38 0.46 -31.02
C ILE A 204 14.10 1.01 -29.78
N ALA A 205 15.26 1.61 -30.00
CA ALA A 205 16.05 2.24 -28.97
C ALA A 205 15.66 3.72 -28.81
N VAL A 206 15.38 4.13 -27.57
CA VAL A 206 15.00 5.51 -27.23
C VAL A 206 15.85 6.04 -26.09
N GLU A 207 16.11 7.35 -26.11
CA GLU A 207 16.76 8.04 -25.00
C GLU A 207 15.72 8.38 -23.92
N LEU A 208 15.99 8.01 -22.66
CA LEU A 208 15.17 8.45 -21.54
C LEU A 208 15.47 9.91 -21.22
N ASP A 209 14.79 10.83 -21.88
CA ASP A 209 15.07 12.25 -21.84
C ASP A 209 14.24 13.00 -20.77
N GLN A 210 14.34 14.33 -20.76
CA GLN A 210 13.51 15.15 -19.87
C GLN A 210 12.01 15.01 -20.18
N GLN A 211 11.62 14.88 -21.45
CA GLN A 211 10.23 14.80 -21.85
C GLN A 211 9.60 13.50 -21.32
N TRP A 212 10.33 12.39 -21.30
CA TRP A 212 9.90 11.14 -20.69
C TRP A 212 9.53 11.33 -19.21
N TYR A 213 10.45 11.87 -18.40
CA TYR A 213 10.20 12.08 -16.97
C TYR A 213 9.23 13.21 -16.66
N GLN A 214 9.03 14.16 -17.57
CA GLN A 214 7.97 15.17 -17.46
C GLN A 214 6.62 14.66 -18.00
N GLY A 215 6.58 13.50 -18.63
CA GLY A 215 5.39 12.81 -19.12
C GLY A 215 5.18 11.47 -18.42
N ASN A 216 4.98 10.40 -19.20
CA ASN A 216 4.60 9.08 -18.71
C ASN A 216 5.69 8.35 -17.89
N GLY A 217 6.94 8.81 -17.92
CA GLY A 217 8.00 8.32 -17.02
C GLY A 217 7.99 8.97 -15.64
N GLY A 218 7.27 10.09 -15.48
CA GLY A 218 7.05 10.79 -14.21
C GLY A 218 5.58 10.73 -13.79
N GLY A 219 5.22 11.44 -12.72
CA GLY A 219 3.88 11.37 -12.10
C GLY A 219 2.86 12.41 -12.55
N PHE A 220 3.10 13.11 -13.67
CA PHE A 220 2.14 14.07 -14.25
C PHE A 220 1.83 13.79 -15.73
N GLY A 221 2.25 12.64 -16.24
CA GLY A 221 1.83 12.13 -17.55
C GLY A 221 0.42 11.55 -17.53
N SER A 222 0.09 10.78 -18.54
CA SER A 222 -1.18 10.03 -18.61
C SER A 222 -1.12 8.67 -17.92
N VAL A 223 0.02 8.33 -17.30
CA VAL A 223 0.29 7.02 -16.71
C VAL A 223 0.78 7.17 -15.28
N ASP A 224 0.17 6.41 -14.38
CA ASP A 224 0.38 6.43 -12.93
C ASP A 224 0.82 5.07 -12.37
N GLU A 225 0.60 3.98 -13.10
CA GLU A 225 0.70 2.60 -12.60
C GLU A 225 2.09 2.22 -12.04
N HIS A 226 3.17 2.80 -12.57
CA HIS A 226 4.53 2.52 -12.09
C HIS A 226 4.88 3.22 -10.77
N PHE A 227 3.98 4.05 -10.22
CA PHE A 227 4.06 4.57 -8.86
C PHE A 227 3.17 3.80 -7.88
N VAL A 228 2.52 2.73 -8.30
CA VAL A 228 1.85 1.80 -7.38
C VAL A 228 2.88 0.86 -6.78
N GLU A 229 2.95 0.83 -5.46
CA GLU A 229 3.96 0.11 -4.69
C GLU A 229 3.31 -0.74 -3.59
N ASP A 230 4.00 -1.82 -3.20
CA ASP A 230 3.57 -2.70 -2.11
C ASP A 230 3.55 -1.94 -0.76
N GLY A 231 2.37 -1.88 -0.15
CA GLY A 231 2.08 -1.24 1.13
C GLY A 231 2.34 -2.09 2.37
N SER A 232 2.95 -3.26 2.21
CA SER A 232 3.32 -4.15 3.32
C SER A 232 4.24 -3.45 4.32
N PHE A 233 4.08 -3.72 5.61
CA PHE A 233 5.02 -3.26 6.62
C PHE A 233 5.10 -4.16 7.84
N ARG A 234 6.24 -4.08 8.53
CA ARG A 234 6.44 -4.57 9.90
C ARG A 234 6.90 -3.41 10.76
N ARG A 235 6.20 -3.15 11.86
CA ARG A 235 6.42 -1.99 12.74
C ARG A 235 6.54 -2.39 14.20
N LEU A 236 7.53 -1.84 14.89
CA LEU A 236 7.58 -1.86 16.36
C LEU A 236 6.78 -0.67 16.88
N ARG A 237 5.50 -0.89 17.19
CA ARG A 237 4.54 0.15 17.61
C ARG A 237 4.97 0.83 18.89
N TYR A 238 5.36 0.04 19.89
CA TYR A 238 5.94 0.55 21.12
C TYR A 238 6.87 -0.47 21.76
N LEU A 239 7.77 0.04 22.60
CA LEU A 239 8.54 -0.69 23.57
C LEU A 239 8.52 0.09 24.88
N THR A 240 8.11 -0.54 25.97
CA THR A 240 8.05 0.04 27.31
C THR A 240 8.87 -0.79 28.27
N LEU A 241 9.83 -0.15 28.93
CA LEU A 241 10.56 -0.71 30.07
C LEU A 241 10.07 -0.02 31.33
N SER A 242 9.71 -0.77 32.36
CA SER A 242 9.29 -0.21 33.64
C SER A 242 9.82 -1.00 34.84
N TYR A 243 9.91 -0.34 35.98
CA TYR A 243 10.28 -0.98 37.25
C TYR A 243 9.38 -0.51 38.39
N ASP A 244 8.86 -1.45 39.17
CA ASP A 244 8.12 -1.16 40.40
C ASP A 244 9.07 -1.10 41.62
N PHE A 245 9.36 0.13 42.03
CA PHE A 245 10.23 0.47 43.15
C PHE A 245 9.57 0.25 44.51
N ALA A 246 8.24 0.13 44.61
CA ALA A 246 7.59 -0.17 45.90
C ALA A 246 8.14 -1.48 46.51
N ARG A 247 8.53 -2.43 45.66
CA ARG A 247 9.15 -3.71 46.06
C ARG A 247 10.49 -3.55 46.80
N ILE A 248 11.26 -2.51 46.48
CA ILE A 248 12.54 -2.21 47.13
C ILE A 248 12.33 -1.31 48.34
N MET A 249 11.43 -0.32 48.23
CA MET A 249 11.25 0.69 49.29
C MET A 249 10.55 0.15 50.55
N LYS A 250 9.79 -0.96 50.45
CA LYS A 250 9.16 -1.67 51.59
C LYS A 250 8.37 -0.76 52.55
N THR A 251 7.79 0.32 52.04
CA THR A 251 6.95 1.26 52.80
C THR A 251 5.49 0.79 52.75
N SER A 252 4.77 0.93 53.87
CA SER A 252 3.34 0.64 53.97
C SER A 252 2.44 1.75 53.41
N SER A 253 3.00 2.92 53.08
CA SER A 253 2.27 4.10 52.61
C SER A 253 2.16 4.20 51.08
N LEU A 254 2.68 3.21 50.35
CA LEU A 254 2.66 3.17 48.89
C LEU A 254 2.19 1.80 48.41
N SER A 255 1.08 1.76 47.67
CA SER A 255 0.54 0.56 47.07
C SER A 255 1.27 0.18 45.77
N HIS A 256 1.77 1.16 44.99
CA HIS A 256 2.75 0.92 43.91
C HIS A 256 3.59 2.18 43.62
N PHE A 257 4.81 2.01 43.11
CA PHE A 257 5.63 3.12 42.61
C PHE A 257 6.40 2.67 41.36
N THR A 258 5.89 3.02 40.19
CA THR A 258 6.47 2.59 38.91
C THR A 258 7.09 3.76 38.18
N ILE A 259 8.32 3.58 37.71
CA ILE A 259 8.92 4.46 36.69
C ILE A 259 8.97 3.68 35.39
N SER A 260 8.60 4.32 34.29
CA SER A 260 8.63 3.74 32.95
C SER A 260 9.32 4.64 31.93
N PHE A 261 9.90 4.00 30.92
CA PHE A 261 10.34 4.62 29.69
C PHE A 261 9.66 3.91 28.52
N THR A 262 9.06 4.68 27.61
CA THR A 262 8.36 4.17 26.43
C THR A 262 8.90 4.83 25.19
N GLY A 263 9.32 4.03 24.21
CA GLY A 263 9.52 4.48 22.83
C GLY A 263 8.36 4.02 21.94
N ARG A 264 7.92 4.86 21.00
CA ARG A 264 6.88 4.53 20.01
C ARG A 264 7.39 4.70 18.59
N ASN A 265 6.90 3.86 17.68
CA ASN A 265 7.26 3.82 16.25
C ASN A 265 8.78 3.73 16.00
N LEU A 266 9.48 2.91 16.79
CA LEU A 266 10.95 2.90 16.79
C LEU A 266 11.54 2.30 15.51
N LEU A 267 10.91 1.24 14.99
CA LEU A 267 11.36 0.47 13.83
C LEU A 267 10.22 0.31 12.82
N LEU A 268 10.54 0.46 11.53
CA LEU A 268 9.66 0.24 10.38
C LEU A 268 10.47 -0.49 9.31
N SER A 269 9.92 -1.58 8.78
CA SER A 269 10.44 -2.32 7.64
C SER A 269 9.33 -2.43 6.61
N THR A 270 9.58 -2.01 5.37
CA THR A 270 8.60 -1.98 4.28
C THR A 270 9.32 -1.99 2.93
N PRO A 271 8.74 -2.61 1.88
CA PRO A 271 9.21 -2.44 0.50
C PRO A 271 8.80 -1.09 -0.10
N TYR A 272 7.83 -0.39 0.51
CA TYR A 272 7.39 0.94 0.08
C TYR A 272 8.55 1.94 0.12
N THR A 273 8.76 2.65 -0.99
CA THR A 273 9.89 3.57 -1.15
C THR A 273 9.59 5.00 -0.72
N GLY A 274 8.33 5.30 -0.36
CA GLY A 274 7.95 6.56 0.30
C GLY A 274 8.35 6.58 1.78
N PHE A 275 7.85 7.58 2.53
CA PHE A 275 8.25 7.78 3.92
C PHE A 275 7.63 6.76 4.89
N ASP A 276 6.34 6.50 4.73
CA ASP A 276 5.57 5.62 5.60
C ASP A 276 4.36 5.07 4.81
N PRO A 277 4.18 3.74 4.72
CA PRO A 277 3.03 3.14 4.03
C PRO A 277 1.72 3.23 4.82
N GLU A 278 1.77 3.61 6.10
CA GLU A 278 0.60 3.80 6.94
C GLU A 278 0.18 5.27 6.97
N LEU A 279 -0.18 5.79 5.79
CA LEU A 279 -0.67 7.15 5.60
C LEU A 279 -2.02 7.13 4.88
N SER A 280 -2.80 8.20 5.05
CA SER A 280 -4.11 8.34 4.40
C SER A 280 -4.30 9.77 3.93
N LEU A 281 -4.23 9.99 2.62
CA LEU A 281 -4.38 11.31 1.99
C LEU A 281 -5.73 11.96 2.30
N VAL A 282 -6.75 11.12 2.37
CA VAL A 282 -8.16 11.51 2.35
C VAL A 282 -8.78 11.58 3.76
N GLY A 283 -8.00 11.21 4.78
CA GLY A 283 -8.38 11.33 6.19
C GLY A 283 -9.36 10.25 6.66
N SER A 284 -9.69 10.29 7.96
CA SER A 284 -10.42 9.22 8.64
C SER A 284 -11.92 9.16 8.36
N SER A 285 -12.50 10.23 7.79
CA SER A 285 -13.91 10.26 7.37
C SER A 285 -14.11 9.73 5.95
N SER A 286 -13.01 9.47 5.24
CA SER A 286 -13.06 8.94 3.89
C SER A 286 -13.13 7.42 3.88
N ASN A 287 -13.71 6.95 2.79
CA ASN A 287 -13.88 5.56 2.44
C ASN A 287 -12.79 5.07 1.46
N GLY A 288 -11.89 5.97 1.01
CA GLY A 288 -10.74 5.66 0.17
C GLY A 288 -9.46 5.42 0.97
N GLN A 289 -8.59 4.55 0.45
CA GLN A 289 -7.29 4.20 1.05
C GLN A 289 -6.24 3.95 -0.04
N GLY A 290 -4.96 3.99 0.32
CA GLY A 290 -3.85 3.63 -0.59
C GLY A 290 -3.38 4.77 -1.50
N LEU A 291 -3.55 6.03 -1.07
CA LEU A 291 -3.01 7.21 -1.77
C LEU A 291 -2.01 7.93 -0.88
N ASP A 292 -0.80 8.17 -1.39
CA ASP A 292 0.22 9.03 -0.79
C ASP A 292 0.46 10.26 -1.68
N TYR A 293 0.30 11.45 -1.08
CA TYR A 293 0.69 12.70 -1.71
C TYR A 293 1.11 13.75 -0.67
N PHE A 294 2.43 13.89 -0.48
CA PHE A 294 3.12 14.83 0.43
C PHE A 294 2.60 14.82 1.87
N GLN A 295 2.23 13.64 2.35
CA GLN A 295 1.71 13.47 3.70
C GLN A 295 2.82 13.49 4.74
N GLN A 296 2.51 13.98 5.94
CA GLN A 296 3.46 13.94 7.06
C GLN A 296 3.57 12.50 7.58
N PRO A 297 4.79 11.95 7.72
CA PRO A 297 4.98 10.61 8.24
C PRO A 297 4.64 10.51 9.72
N ASN A 298 4.45 9.29 10.21
CA ASN A 298 4.35 9.05 11.65
C ASN A 298 5.66 9.42 12.36
N VAL A 299 5.54 10.01 13.55
CA VAL A 299 6.69 10.42 14.35
C VAL A 299 7.18 9.30 15.27
N LYS A 300 8.51 9.24 15.45
CA LYS A 300 9.14 8.48 16.54
C LYS A 300 9.11 9.32 17.81
N SER A 301 8.64 8.75 18.92
CA SER A 301 8.49 9.50 20.19
C SER A 301 9.03 8.72 21.37
N TYR A 302 9.50 9.44 22.38
CA TYR A 302 9.97 8.87 23.65
C TYR A 302 9.25 9.55 24.82
N ALA A 303 8.87 8.77 25.83
CA ALA A 303 8.15 9.25 27.00
C ALA A 303 8.72 8.62 28.27
N PHE A 304 8.78 9.41 29.34
CA PHE A 304 9.04 8.94 30.70
C PHE A 304 7.76 9.06 31.51
N GLY A 305 7.42 8.01 32.24
CA GLY A 305 6.23 7.93 33.07
C GLY A 305 6.57 7.66 34.53
N ILE A 306 5.81 8.29 35.42
CA ILE A 306 5.83 7.97 36.85
C ILE A 306 4.38 7.67 37.26
N ASN A 307 4.15 6.53 37.87
CA ASN A 307 2.85 6.14 38.40
C ASN A 307 2.98 5.79 39.89
N ILE A 308 2.23 6.49 40.74
CA ILE A 308 2.28 6.35 42.21
C ILE A 308 0.89 6.02 42.72
N GLY A 309 0.78 4.94 43.47
CA GLY A 309 -0.41 4.57 44.23
C GLY A 309 -0.12 4.67 45.73
N PHE A 310 -1.06 5.22 46.49
CA PHE A 310 -1.01 5.34 47.95
C PHE A 310 -1.80 4.22 48.63
#